data_AF-A0A928GSS5-F1
#
_entry.id   AF-A0A928GSS5-F1
#
_cell.length_a   1.000
_cell.length_b   1.000
_cell.length_c   1.000
_cell.angle_alpha   90.00
_cell.angle_beta   90.00
_cell.angle_gamma   90.00
#
_symmetry.space_group_name_H-M   'P 1'
#
loop_
_entity.id
_entity.type
_entity.pdbx_description
1 polymer ?
#
loop_
_entity_poly.entity_id
_entity_poly.type
_entity_poly.pdbx_seq_one_letter_code
_entity_poly.pdbx_strand_id
1 'polypeptide(L)'
;MKDRRKYSKKKHKARKSSYHNCQNLFKRGIYRSPLYIYGYFYAVRSSRKLARKCHCNIEVMWLLCKLAPNFRTISDFRKDNRKAIEKTFKEFNRLLIVCHLTFAFILPMFKGQAVGGIIVAYVTILVLGASFSLVPAALWPSIPKLVDAKVIGSAYALIFWIQNIGLWLFPLLIGKILDKKNPGVTDPVALNYTWALVMLACLGIAALIIGIILKRVDAKKHLGLELPNITEE
;
A
#
# COMPACT_ATOMS: atom_id res chain seq x y z
N MET A 1 -21.13 25.44 -47.56
CA MET A 1 -20.44 26.27 -46.53
C MET A 1 -21.09 26.19 -45.11
N LYS A 2 -22.41 25.98 -44.98
CA LYS A 2 -23.11 25.89 -43.68
C LYS A 2 -22.77 24.64 -42.85
N ASP A 3 -22.51 23.49 -43.48
CA ASP A 3 -22.16 22.24 -42.77
C ASP A 3 -20.79 22.24 -42.10
N ARG A 4 -19.77 22.87 -42.70
CA ARG A 4 -18.46 23.03 -42.04
C ARG A 4 -18.55 23.83 -40.74
N ARG A 5 -19.44 24.83 -40.68
CA ARG A 5 -19.69 25.60 -39.44
C ARG A 5 -20.44 24.77 -38.40
N LYS A 6 -21.41 23.95 -38.81
CA LYS A 6 -22.16 23.04 -37.92
C LYS A 6 -21.25 21.95 -37.34
N TYR A 7 -20.40 21.35 -38.18
CA TYR A 7 -19.41 20.35 -37.79
C TYR A 7 -18.35 20.93 -36.84
N SER A 8 -17.82 22.12 -37.15
CA SER A 8 -16.90 22.86 -36.28
C SER A 8 -17.53 23.15 -34.91
N LYS A 9 -18.77 23.65 -34.87
CA LYS A 9 -19.51 23.90 -33.61
C LYS A 9 -19.76 22.61 -32.81
N LYS A 10 -20.13 21.49 -33.46
CA LYS A 10 -20.30 20.18 -32.80
C LYS A 10 -18.99 19.67 -32.19
N LYS A 11 -17.89 19.76 -32.95
CA LYS A 11 -16.55 19.37 -32.50
C LYS A 11 -16.06 20.23 -31.33
N HIS A 12 -16.37 21.53 -31.36
CA HIS A 12 -16.04 22.44 -30.28
C HIS A 12 -16.85 22.15 -29.00
N LYS A 13 -18.14 21.82 -29.13
CA LYS A 13 -19.03 21.46 -28.02
C LYS A 13 -18.66 20.10 -27.41
N ALA A 14 -18.31 19.11 -28.24
CA ALA A 14 -17.79 17.80 -27.80
C ALA A 14 -16.45 17.93 -27.06
N ARG A 15 -15.52 18.76 -27.57
CA ARG A 15 -14.27 19.10 -26.86
C ARG A 15 -14.57 19.74 -25.50
N LYS A 16 -15.45 20.76 -25.45
CA LYS A 16 -15.78 21.46 -24.20
C LYS A 16 -16.40 20.52 -23.14
N SER A 17 -17.26 19.60 -23.56
CA SER A 17 -17.83 18.55 -22.69
C SER A 17 -16.76 17.58 -22.16
N SER A 18 -15.84 17.14 -23.02
CA SER A 18 -14.71 16.27 -22.62
C SER A 18 -13.76 16.97 -21.64
N TYR A 19 -13.46 18.25 -21.83
CA TYR A 19 -12.66 19.06 -20.88
C TYR A 19 -13.35 19.21 -19.52
N HIS A 20 -14.67 19.44 -19.49
CA HIS A 20 -15.42 19.53 -18.23
C HIS A 20 -15.49 18.19 -17.49
N ASN A 21 -15.62 17.09 -18.22
CA ASN A 21 -15.60 15.74 -17.64
C ASN A 21 -14.21 15.39 -17.09
N CYS A 22 -13.13 15.76 -17.80
CA CYS A 22 -11.75 15.61 -17.32
C CYS A 22 -11.47 16.47 -16.07
N GLN A 23 -12.01 17.68 -15.97
CA GLN A 23 -11.91 18.51 -14.76
C GLN A 23 -12.64 17.91 -13.56
N ASN A 24 -13.84 17.34 -13.76
CA ASN A 24 -14.57 16.64 -12.70
C ASN A 24 -13.88 15.32 -12.27
N LEU A 25 -13.27 14.62 -13.21
CA LEU A 25 -12.46 13.42 -12.92
C LEU A 25 -11.11 13.76 -12.26
N PHE A 26 -10.55 14.95 -12.52
CA PHE A 26 -9.40 15.49 -11.80
C PHE A 26 -9.76 15.88 -10.35
N LYS A 27 -10.94 16.47 -10.13
CA LYS A 27 -11.49 16.68 -8.77
C LYS A 27 -11.67 15.35 -8.01
N ARG A 28 -11.95 14.25 -8.72
CA ARG A 28 -12.04 12.89 -8.18
C ARG A 28 -10.67 12.19 -8.00
N GLY A 29 -9.54 12.81 -8.35
CA GLY A 29 -8.18 12.29 -8.12
C GLY A 29 -7.73 11.16 -9.06
N ILE A 30 -8.55 10.73 -10.02
CA ILE A 30 -8.34 9.53 -10.83
C ILE A 30 -7.12 9.64 -11.77
N TYR A 31 -6.88 10.82 -12.34
CA TYR A 31 -5.75 11.05 -13.26
C TYR A 31 -4.41 11.35 -12.55
N ARG A 32 -4.40 11.47 -11.22
CA ARG A 32 -3.16 11.77 -10.47
C ARG A 32 -2.26 10.55 -10.38
N SER A 33 -2.82 9.37 -10.11
CA SER A 33 -2.08 8.10 -10.02
C SER A 33 -1.25 7.78 -11.28
N PRO A 34 -1.80 7.82 -12.51
CA PRO A 34 -1.03 7.55 -13.73
C PRO A 34 0.12 8.54 -13.95
N LEU A 35 -0.03 9.81 -13.55
CA LEU A 35 1.04 10.80 -13.62
C LEU A 35 2.20 10.48 -12.67
N TYR A 36 1.90 9.96 -11.47
CA TYR A 36 2.93 9.51 -10.54
C TYR A 36 3.62 8.24 -10.99
N ILE A 37 2.87 7.31 -11.60
CA ILE A 37 3.42 6.09 -12.20
C ILE A 37 4.38 6.47 -13.32
N TYR A 38 4.00 7.41 -14.19
CA TYR A 38 4.89 7.97 -15.20
C TYR A 38 6.13 8.64 -14.57
N GLY A 39 5.95 9.48 -13.55
CA GLY A 39 7.07 10.08 -12.81
C GLY A 39 8.02 9.04 -12.18
N TYR A 40 7.48 7.90 -11.74
CA TYR A 40 8.23 6.78 -11.20
C TYR A 40 9.06 6.06 -12.27
N PHE A 41 8.45 5.65 -13.39
CA PHE A 41 9.14 4.96 -14.49
C PHE A 41 10.27 5.79 -15.09
N TYR A 42 10.09 7.12 -15.20
CA TYR A 42 11.09 8.02 -15.78
C TYR A 42 11.94 8.73 -14.72
N ALA A 43 11.92 8.28 -13.46
CA ALA A 43 12.66 8.84 -12.33
C ALA A 43 12.52 10.38 -12.13
N VAL A 44 11.40 10.97 -12.55
CA VAL A 44 11.11 12.39 -12.42
C VAL A 44 10.38 12.66 -11.11
N ARG A 45 11.15 13.07 -10.10
CA ARG A 45 10.68 13.23 -8.71
C ARG A 45 10.16 14.61 -8.36
N SER A 46 10.62 15.64 -9.07
CA SER A 46 10.25 17.02 -8.80
C SER A 46 8.88 17.32 -9.38
N SER A 47 7.95 17.79 -8.54
CA SER A 47 6.62 18.26 -8.97
C SER A 47 6.72 19.36 -10.02
N ARG A 48 7.78 20.19 -9.97
CA ARG A 48 8.08 21.22 -10.98
C ARG A 48 8.47 20.60 -12.33
N LYS A 49 9.33 19.57 -12.33
CA LYS A 49 9.71 18.83 -13.55
C LYS A 49 8.54 18.01 -14.11
N LEU A 50 7.71 17.44 -13.24
CA LEU A 50 6.53 16.67 -13.64
C LEU A 50 5.45 17.58 -14.24
N ALA A 51 5.22 18.76 -13.65
CA ALA A 51 4.36 19.80 -14.21
C ALA A 51 4.83 20.24 -15.60
N ARG A 52 6.14 20.50 -15.79
CA ARG A 52 6.71 20.77 -17.13
C ARG A 52 6.44 19.64 -18.13
N LYS A 53 6.58 18.37 -17.73
CA LYS A 53 6.27 17.23 -18.60
C LYS A 53 4.78 17.15 -18.98
N CYS A 54 3.86 17.64 -18.15
CA CYS A 54 2.44 17.74 -18.51
C CYS A 54 2.18 18.73 -19.65
N HIS A 55 3.10 19.68 -19.88
CA HIS A 55 3.03 20.64 -20.98
C HIS A 55 3.84 20.22 -22.20
N CYS A 56 4.94 19.49 -21.99
CA CYS A 56 5.93 19.22 -23.06
C CYS A 56 5.88 17.79 -23.60
N ASN A 57 5.32 16.82 -22.88
CA ASN A 57 5.30 15.42 -23.30
C ASN A 57 3.89 14.98 -23.75
N ILE A 58 3.80 14.47 -24.98
CA ILE A 58 2.55 14.01 -25.59
C ILE A 58 1.94 12.81 -24.86
N GLU A 59 2.75 11.88 -24.34
CA GLU A 59 2.31 10.71 -23.56
C GLU A 59 1.63 11.16 -22.26
N VAL A 60 2.23 12.14 -21.56
CA VAL A 60 1.68 12.70 -20.32
C VAL A 60 0.41 13.51 -20.61
N MET A 61 0.41 14.29 -21.70
CA MET A 61 -0.81 14.95 -22.17
C MET A 61 -1.91 13.95 -22.51
N TRP A 62 -1.58 12.78 -23.04
CA TRP A 62 -2.56 11.75 -23.37
C TRP A 62 -3.11 11.08 -22.11
N LEU A 63 -2.23 10.69 -21.19
CA LEU A 63 -2.55 10.14 -19.86
C LEU A 63 -3.41 11.08 -19.01
N LEU A 64 -3.16 12.39 -19.08
CA LEU A 64 -3.90 13.42 -18.35
C LEU A 64 -5.04 14.05 -19.15
N CYS A 65 -5.32 13.59 -20.37
CA CYS A 65 -6.34 14.20 -21.24
C CYS A 65 -6.16 15.72 -21.42
N LYS A 66 -4.92 16.17 -21.64
CA LYS A 66 -4.46 17.56 -21.78
C LYS A 66 -4.65 18.43 -20.54
N LEU A 67 -4.96 17.83 -19.39
CA LEU A 67 -4.95 18.55 -18.12
C LEU A 67 -3.50 18.79 -17.68
N ALA A 68 -3.16 20.04 -17.37
CA ALA A 68 -1.83 20.41 -16.91
C ALA A 68 -1.90 20.91 -15.45
N PRO A 69 -1.82 20.02 -14.47
CA PRO A 69 -1.84 20.41 -13.06
C PRO A 69 -0.57 21.18 -12.69
N ASN A 70 -0.76 22.27 -11.94
CA ASN A 70 0.36 23.07 -11.46
C ASN A 70 1.18 22.29 -10.41
N PHE A 71 2.46 22.62 -10.24
CA PHE A 71 3.38 21.89 -9.36
C PHE A 71 2.88 21.81 -7.91
N ARG A 72 2.17 22.84 -7.45
CA ARG A 72 1.58 22.93 -6.11
C ARG A 72 0.46 21.90 -5.91
N THR A 73 -0.46 21.79 -6.87
CA THR A 73 -1.53 20.76 -6.86
C THR A 73 -1.01 19.32 -6.89
N ILE A 74 0.14 19.08 -7.54
CA ILE A 74 0.85 17.80 -7.52
C ILE A 74 1.49 17.58 -6.13
N SER A 75 2.13 18.60 -5.57
CA SER A 75 2.72 18.54 -4.22
C SER A 75 1.67 18.28 -3.13
N ASP A 76 0.53 18.98 -3.19
CA ASP A 76 -0.51 18.95 -2.16
C ASP A 76 -1.21 17.59 -2.10
N PHE A 77 -1.50 16.96 -3.25
CA PHE A 77 -2.03 15.59 -3.26
C PHE A 77 -1.09 14.56 -2.61
N ARG A 78 0.24 14.77 -2.68
CA ARG A 78 1.21 13.92 -2.00
C ARG A 78 1.20 14.14 -0.49
N LYS A 79 0.93 15.37 -0.02
CA LYS A 79 0.85 15.72 1.39
C LYS A 79 -0.45 15.22 2.03
N ASP A 80 -1.56 15.34 1.32
CA ASP A 80 -2.89 15.06 1.87
C ASP A 80 -3.16 13.57 2.15
N ASN A 81 -2.47 12.66 1.44
CA ASN A 81 -2.70 11.22 1.56
C ASN A 81 -1.72 10.49 2.50
N ARG A 82 -0.79 11.19 3.16
CA ARG A 82 0.19 10.58 4.09
C ARG A 82 -0.50 9.91 5.28
N LYS A 83 -1.51 10.57 5.85
CA LYS A 83 -2.35 10.04 6.94
C LYS A 83 -3.14 8.80 6.51
N ALA A 84 -3.49 8.69 5.23
CA ALA A 84 -4.16 7.51 4.70
C ALA A 84 -3.23 6.28 4.70
N ILE A 85 -1.94 6.44 4.38
CA ILE A 85 -0.96 5.34 4.40
C ILE A 85 -0.74 4.81 5.82
N GLU A 86 -0.58 5.71 6.80
CA GLU A 86 -0.46 5.32 8.22
C GLU A 86 -1.72 4.61 8.73
N LYS A 87 -2.90 5.09 8.32
CA LYS A 87 -4.17 4.45 8.66
C LYS A 87 -4.22 3.04 8.05
N THR A 88 -3.89 2.88 6.78
CA THR A 88 -3.87 1.56 6.12
C THR A 88 -2.93 0.57 6.83
N PHE A 89 -1.75 1.00 7.30
CA PHE A 89 -0.83 0.12 8.01
C PHE A 89 -1.36 -0.31 9.39
N LYS A 90 -2.06 0.58 10.11
CA LYS A 90 -2.72 0.24 11.38
C LYS A 90 -3.88 -0.74 11.18
N GLU A 91 -4.71 -0.47 10.18
CA GLU A 91 -5.83 -1.35 9.80
C GLU A 91 -5.31 -2.74 9.41
N PHE A 92 -4.25 -2.81 8.60
CA PHE A 92 -3.59 -4.05 8.23
C PHE A 92 -3.13 -4.86 9.46
N ASN A 93 -2.36 -4.25 10.36
CA ASN A 93 -1.85 -4.97 11.54
C ASN A 93 -2.99 -5.47 12.43
N ARG A 94 -4.06 -4.69 12.57
CA ARG A 94 -5.24 -5.12 13.34
C ARG A 94 -5.92 -6.32 12.69
N LEU A 95 -6.13 -6.29 11.37
CA LEU A 95 -6.70 -7.42 10.62
C LEU A 95 -5.82 -8.67 10.73
N LEU A 96 -4.50 -8.51 10.65
CA LEU A 96 -3.54 -9.60 10.80
C LEU A 96 -3.65 -10.28 12.17
N ILE A 97 -3.67 -9.50 13.26
CA ILE A 97 -3.82 -10.03 14.63
C ILE A 97 -5.16 -10.77 14.77
N VAL A 98 -6.26 -10.14 14.33
CA VAL A 98 -7.60 -10.74 14.41
C VAL A 98 -7.67 -12.05 13.62
N CYS A 99 -7.17 -12.09 12.39
CA CYS A 99 -7.17 -13.31 11.59
C CYS A 99 -6.37 -14.45 12.26
N HIS A 100 -5.16 -14.18 12.78
CA HIS A 100 -4.36 -15.22 13.43
C HIS A 100 -4.99 -15.74 14.72
N LEU A 101 -5.65 -14.87 15.50
CA LEU A 101 -6.39 -15.28 16.69
C LEU A 101 -7.64 -16.10 16.34
N THR A 102 -8.36 -15.72 15.28
CA THR A 102 -9.48 -16.51 14.73
C THR A 102 -9.02 -17.91 14.31
N PHE A 103 -7.88 -18.02 13.61
CA PHE A 103 -7.29 -19.31 13.26
C PHE A 103 -6.85 -20.12 14.50
N ALA A 104 -6.30 -19.46 15.51
CA ALA A 104 -5.76 -20.11 16.70
C ALA A 104 -6.86 -20.65 17.64
N PHE A 105 -7.97 -19.93 17.79
CA PHE A 105 -8.99 -20.23 18.80
C PHE A 105 -10.34 -20.63 18.22
N ILE A 106 -10.80 -19.97 17.15
CA ILE A 106 -12.16 -20.19 16.61
C ILE A 106 -12.21 -21.47 15.79
N LEU A 107 -11.24 -21.69 14.89
CA LEU A 107 -11.22 -22.88 14.03
C LEU A 107 -11.15 -24.21 14.79
N PRO A 108 -10.35 -24.36 15.86
CA PRO A 108 -10.35 -25.58 16.67
C PRO A 108 -11.69 -25.89 17.35
N MET A 109 -12.50 -24.88 17.68
CA MET A 109 -13.84 -25.07 18.27
C MET A 109 -14.85 -25.66 17.28
N PHE A 110 -14.62 -25.51 15.97
CA PHE A 110 -15.49 -26.05 14.91
C PHE A 110 -15.03 -27.43 14.37
N LYS A 111 -14.06 -28.09 15.01
CA LYS A 111 -13.58 -29.43 14.60
C LYS A 111 -14.68 -30.51 14.52
N GLY A 112 -15.82 -30.31 15.20
CA GLY A 112 -16.98 -31.21 15.16
C GLY A 112 -18.06 -30.88 14.11
N GLN A 113 -17.98 -29.72 13.43
CA GLN A 113 -19.00 -29.27 12.47
C GLN A 113 -18.34 -28.93 11.13
N ALA A 114 -18.38 -29.90 10.20
CA ALA A 114 -17.67 -29.82 8.91
C ALA A 114 -18.02 -28.56 8.10
N VAL A 115 -19.30 -28.16 8.06
CA VAL A 115 -19.75 -26.99 7.27
C VAL A 115 -19.29 -25.66 7.90
N GLY A 116 -19.35 -25.53 9.23
CA GLY A 116 -19.00 -24.30 9.94
C GLY A 116 -17.51 -23.98 9.87
N GLY A 117 -16.65 -24.99 10.06
CA GLY A 117 -15.20 -24.82 9.98
C GLY A 117 -14.74 -24.41 8.57
N ILE A 118 -15.33 -24.98 7.52
CA ILE A 118 -15.00 -24.65 6.13
C ILE A 118 -15.34 -23.19 5.81
N ILE A 119 -16.53 -22.72 6.19
CA ILE A 119 -16.97 -21.34 5.92
C ILE A 119 -16.04 -20.34 6.63
N VAL A 120 -15.77 -20.56 7.92
CA VAL A 120 -14.91 -19.68 8.72
C VAL A 120 -13.49 -19.64 8.15
N ALA A 121 -12.93 -20.80 7.74
CA ALA A 121 -11.62 -20.86 7.13
C ALA A 121 -11.54 -20.03 5.85
N TYR A 122 -12.45 -20.23 4.89
CA TYR A 122 -12.42 -19.49 3.63
C TYR A 122 -12.61 -17.98 3.81
N VAL A 123 -13.56 -17.57 4.66
CA VAL A 123 -13.76 -16.15 4.96
C VAL A 123 -12.49 -15.53 5.55
N THR A 124 -11.85 -16.22 6.50
CA THR A 124 -10.62 -15.72 7.15
C THR A 124 -9.45 -15.67 6.18
N ILE A 125 -9.31 -16.64 5.27
CA ILE A 125 -8.30 -16.63 4.20
C ILE A 125 -8.52 -15.44 3.24
N LEU A 126 -9.76 -15.16 2.85
CA LEU A 126 -10.09 -14.03 1.96
C LEU A 126 -9.76 -12.68 2.62
N VAL A 127 -10.13 -12.50 3.88
CA VAL A 127 -9.81 -11.29 4.65
C VAL A 127 -8.29 -11.13 4.81
N LEU A 128 -7.59 -12.22 5.08
CA LEU A 128 -6.13 -12.23 5.19
C LEU A 128 -5.47 -11.86 3.86
N GLY A 129 -5.91 -12.45 2.75
CA GLY A 129 -5.40 -12.16 1.40
C GLY A 129 -5.64 -10.71 0.98
N ALA A 130 -6.84 -10.18 1.23
CA ALA A 130 -7.17 -8.77 0.99
C ALA A 130 -6.24 -7.83 1.79
N SER A 131 -6.01 -8.16 3.06
CA SER A 131 -5.12 -7.39 3.94
C SER A 131 -3.67 -7.41 3.45
N PHE A 132 -3.13 -8.58 3.10
CA PHE A 132 -1.75 -8.72 2.61
C PHE A 132 -1.50 -7.99 1.30
N SER A 133 -2.52 -7.83 0.43
CA SER A 133 -2.38 -7.06 -0.81
C SER A 133 -2.13 -5.55 -0.57
N LEU A 134 -2.58 -5.02 0.57
CA LEU A 134 -2.44 -3.60 0.91
C LEU A 134 -1.00 -3.24 1.28
N VAL A 135 -0.23 -4.17 1.83
CA VAL A 135 1.15 -3.93 2.28
C VAL A 135 2.09 -3.58 1.13
N PRO A 136 2.25 -4.40 0.07
CA PRO A 136 3.08 -4.04 -1.06
C PRO A 136 2.52 -2.81 -1.80
N ALA A 137 1.19 -2.71 -1.93
CA ALA A 137 0.55 -1.56 -2.57
C ALA A 137 0.86 -0.22 -1.86
N ALA A 138 0.99 -0.22 -0.53
CA ALA A 138 1.29 0.99 0.25
C ALA A 138 2.79 1.22 0.51
N LEU A 139 3.56 0.14 0.73
CA LEU A 139 4.96 0.22 1.14
C LEU A 139 5.90 0.55 -0.03
N TRP A 140 5.79 -0.18 -1.15
CA TRP A 140 6.70 -0.02 -2.29
C TRP A 140 6.69 1.40 -2.89
N PRO A 141 5.54 2.09 -3.03
CA PRO A 141 5.49 3.48 -3.52
C PRO A 141 5.97 4.53 -2.50
N SER A 142 6.15 4.12 -1.23
CA SER A 142 6.57 5.01 -0.15
C SER A 142 8.09 5.09 -0.01
N ILE A 143 8.83 4.02 -0.35
CA ILE A 143 10.30 3.99 -0.28
C ILE A 143 10.96 5.12 -1.08
N PRO A 144 10.63 5.38 -2.36
CA PRO A 144 11.25 6.46 -3.13
C PRO A 144 10.99 7.86 -2.59
N LYS A 145 10.05 8.00 -1.64
CA LYS A 145 9.72 9.28 -1.00
C LYS A 145 10.49 9.49 0.31
N LEU A 146 10.98 8.42 0.94
CA LEU A 146 11.72 8.45 2.20
C LEU A 146 13.23 8.48 1.99
N VAL A 147 13.72 7.93 0.87
CA VAL A 147 15.14 7.84 0.57
C VAL A 147 15.55 8.71 -0.62
N ASP A 148 16.73 9.32 -0.51
CA ASP A 148 17.28 10.22 -1.52
C ASP A 148 17.47 9.57 -2.88
N ALA A 149 17.28 10.38 -3.94
CA ALA A 149 17.38 10.01 -5.36
C ALA A 149 18.61 9.17 -5.73
N LYS A 150 19.72 9.36 -5.02
CA LYS A 150 21.01 8.71 -5.28
C LYS A 150 21.11 7.29 -4.69
N VAL A 151 20.32 6.95 -3.67
CA VAL A 151 20.47 5.72 -2.87
C VAL A 151 19.25 4.79 -2.88
N ILE A 152 18.29 4.99 -3.78
CA ILE A 152 17.08 4.15 -3.86
C ILE A 152 17.38 2.71 -4.22
N GLY A 153 18.36 2.46 -5.08
CA GLY A 153 18.79 1.11 -5.41
C GLY A 153 19.26 0.37 -4.16
N SER A 154 20.14 1.01 -3.38
CA SER A 154 20.65 0.47 -2.11
C SER A 154 19.54 0.30 -1.06
N ALA A 155 18.60 1.25 -0.99
CA ALA A 155 17.45 1.15 -0.09
C ALA A 155 16.55 -0.06 -0.43
N TYR A 156 16.24 -0.28 -1.70
CA TYR A 156 15.49 -1.46 -2.12
C TYR A 156 16.27 -2.76 -1.88
N ALA A 157 17.58 -2.78 -2.18
CA ALA A 157 18.42 -3.94 -1.93
C ALA A 157 18.44 -4.33 -0.45
N LEU A 158 18.57 -3.35 0.45
CA LEU A 158 18.55 -3.58 1.90
C LEU A 158 17.19 -4.14 2.37
N ILE A 159 16.08 -3.58 1.87
CA ILE A 159 14.73 -4.06 2.19
C ILE A 159 14.55 -5.52 1.77
N PHE A 160 14.98 -5.89 0.55
CA PHE A 160 14.91 -7.27 0.08
C PHE A 160 15.83 -8.20 0.89
N TRP A 161 17.02 -7.75 1.28
CA TRP A 161 17.92 -8.53 2.13
C TRP A 161 17.28 -8.84 3.50
N ILE A 162 16.67 -7.84 4.14
CA ILE A 162 15.93 -8.02 5.40
C ILE A 162 14.73 -8.97 5.19
N GLN A 163 14.01 -8.85 4.07
CA GLN A 163 12.91 -9.76 3.75
C GLN A 163 13.37 -11.22 3.59
N ASN A 164 14.52 -11.44 2.94
CA ASN A 164 15.09 -12.79 2.80
C ASN A 164 15.46 -13.42 4.14
N ILE A 165 15.93 -12.61 5.10
CA ILE A 165 16.16 -13.08 6.49
C ILE A 165 14.83 -13.52 7.11
N GLY A 166 13.76 -12.73 6.94
CA GLY A 166 12.43 -13.08 7.42
C GLY A 166 11.89 -14.37 6.79
N LEU A 167 12.05 -14.51 5.46
CA LEU A 167 11.61 -15.69 4.70
C LEU A 167 12.32 -16.97 5.15
N TRP A 168 13.56 -16.88 5.62
CA TRP A 168 14.29 -18.00 6.21
C TRP A 168 13.94 -18.23 7.68
N LEU A 169 13.85 -17.17 8.49
CA LEU A 169 13.69 -17.25 9.93
C LEU A 169 12.31 -17.78 10.35
N PHE A 170 11.23 -17.24 9.77
CA PHE A 170 9.87 -17.56 10.24
C PHE A 170 9.47 -19.02 9.98
N PRO A 171 9.72 -19.62 8.80
CA PRO A 171 9.43 -21.05 8.59
C PRO A 171 10.20 -21.96 9.55
N LEU A 172 11.47 -21.65 9.84
CA LEU A 172 12.26 -22.40 10.82
C LEU A 172 11.71 -22.30 12.24
N LEU A 173 11.25 -21.11 12.66
CA LEU A 173 10.61 -20.93 13.96
C LEU A 173 9.30 -21.72 14.08
N ILE A 174 8.46 -21.68 13.03
CA ILE A 174 7.22 -22.45 12.98
C ILE A 174 7.53 -23.94 13.10
N GLY A 175 8.50 -24.47 12.35
CA GLY A 175 8.93 -25.86 12.43
C GLY A 175 9.36 -26.26 13.84
N LYS A 176 10.26 -25.48 14.47
CA LYS A 176 10.72 -25.75 15.84
C LYS A 176 9.59 -25.73 16.88
N ILE A 177 8.61 -24.84 16.74
CA ILE A 177 7.44 -24.80 17.62
C ILE A 177 6.56 -26.03 17.39
N LEU A 178 6.40 -26.44 16.13
CA LEU A 178 5.56 -27.56 15.75
C LEU A 178 6.12 -28.89 16.25
N ASP A 179 7.43 -29.12 16.07
CA ASP A 179 8.14 -30.31 16.54
C ASP A 179 8.06 -30.45 18.08
N LYS A 180 8.19 -29.34 18.80
CA LYS A 180 8.12 -29.32 20.27
C LYS A 180 6.70 -29.54 20.80
N LYS A 181 5.67 -29.11 20.06
CA LYS A 181 4.28 -29.16 20.51
C LYS A 181 3.52 -30.38 20.03
N ASN A 182 4.04 -31.11 19.05
CA ASN A 182 3.43 -32.32 18.50
C ASN A 182 4.44 -33.48 18.49
N PRO A 183 4.97 -33.91 19.65
CA PRO A 183 5.91 -35.02 19.70
C PRO A 183 5.21 -36.31 19.24
N GLY A 184 5.78 -36.99 18.25
CA GLY A 184 5.31 -38.29 17.77
C GLY A 184 4.13 -38.27 16.79
N VAL A 185 3.68 -37.08 16.34
CA VAL A 185 2.64 -36.96 15.31
C VAL A 185 3.30 -36.78 13.94
N THR A 186 3.26 -37.82 13.10
CA THR A 186 3.77 -37.77 11.72
C THR A 186 2.73 -37.31 10.70
N ASP A 187 1.44 -37.31 11.06
CA ASP A 187 0.35 -36.94 10.17
C ASP A 187 0.19 -35.41 10.05
N PRO A 188 0.37 -34.82 8.86
CA PRO A 188 0.31 -33.37 8.66
C PRO A 188 -1.05 -32.75 9.02
N VAL A 189 -2.12 -33.55 8.96
CA VAL A 189 -3.51 -33.14 9.18
C VAL A 189 -3.87 -33.12 10.67
N ALA A 190 -3.12 -33.86 11.50
CA ALA A 190 -3.32 -33.93 12.95
C ALA A 190 -2.50 -32.87 13.73
N LEU A 191 -1.65 -32.12 13.03
CA LEU A 191 -0.75 -31.14 13.64
C LEU A 191 -1.50 -29.97 14.30
N ASN A 192 -1.10 -29.65 15.53
CA ASN A 192 -1.61 -28.50 16.26
C ASN A 192 -0.78 -27.24 15.96
N TYR A 193 -1.36 -26.35 15.16
CA TYR A 193 -0.75 -25.07 14.75
C TYR A 193 -1.08 -23.89 15.67
N THR A 194 -1.89 -24.07 16.72
CA THR A 194 -2.34 -22.96 17.59
C THR A 194 -1.16 -22.14 18.14
N TRP A 195 -0.11 -22.80 18.61
CA TRP A 195 1.07 -22.11 19.17
C TRP A 195 1.90 -21.37 18.11
N ALA A 196 1.97 -21.90 16.89
CA ALA A 196 2.63 -21.21 15.78
C ALA A 196 1.84 -19.95 15.37
N LEU A 197 0.52 -20.03 15.35
CA LEU A 197 -0.36 -18.90 15.05
C LEU A 197 -0.34 -17.82 16.16
N VAL A 198 -0.27 -18.24 17.43
CA VAL A 198 -0.09 -17.32 18.57
C VAL A 198 1.24 -16.58 18.49
N MET A 199 2.34 -17.28 18.14
CA MET A 199 3.63 -16.62 17.91
C MET A 199 3.52 -15.51 16.85
N LEU A 200 2.87 -15.79 15.71
CA LEU A 200 2.68 -14.80 14.64
C LEU A 200 1.79 -13.63 15.10
N ALA A 201 0.75 -13.89 15.88
CA ALA A 201 -0.09 -12.85 16.48
C ALA A 201 0.72 -11.94 17.44
N CYS A 202 1.60 -12.50 18.27
CA CYS A 202 2.48 -11.75 19.17
C CYS A 202 3.45 -10.84 18.39
N LEU A 203 3.99 -11.29 17.27
CA LEU A 203 4.80 -10.46 16.37
C LEU A 203 4.00 -9.27 15.81
N GLY A 204 2.74 -9.49 15.43
CA GLY A 204 1.84 -8.41 15.01
C GLY A 204 1.61 -7.37 16.11
N ILE A 205 1.43 -7.82 17.36
CA ILE A 205 1.29 -6.93 18.53
C ILE A 205 2.58 -6.15 18.77
N ALA A 206 3.74 -6.81 18.70
CA ALA A 206 5.04 -6.16 18.88
C ALA A 206 5.27 -5.05 17.82
N ALA A 207 4.92 -5.32 16.55
CA ALA A 207 5.00 -4.32 15.49
C ALA A 207 4.11 -3.09 15.78
N LEU A 208 2.90 -3.31 16.32
CA LEU A 208 1.99 -2.24 16.70
C LEU A 208 2.55 -1.41 17.87
N ILE A 209 3.13 -2.07 18.89
CA ILE A 209 3.77 -1.41 20.02
C ILE A 209 4.93 -0.53 19.55
N ILE A 210 5.83 -1.06 18.70
CA ILE A 210 6.95 -0.30 18.13
C ILE A 210 6.43 0.92 17.37
N GLY A 211 5.37 0.75 16.56
CA GLY A 211 4.72 1.86 15.85
C GLY A 211 4.18 2.95 16.77
N ILE A 212 3.57 2.57 17.90
CA ILE A 212 3.09 3.52 18.92
C ILE A 212 4.26 4.21 19.62
N ILE A 213 5.31 3.47 20.00
CA ILE A 213 6.50 4.03 20.64
C ILE A 213 7.14 5.06 19.72
N LEU A 214 7.31 4.74 18.44
CA LEU A 214 7.90 5.65 17.46
C LEU A 214 7.09 6.95 17.33
N LYS A 215 5.75 6.85 17.30
CA LYS A 215 4.86 8.02 17.28
C LYS A 215 4.96 8.86 18.56
N ARG A 216 5.10 8.23 19.73
CA ARG A 216 5.32 8.93 21.01
C ARG A 216 6.68 9.62 21.05
N VAL A 217 7.72 8.97 20.51
CA VAL A 217 9.07 9.54 20.44
C VAL A 217 9.10 10.73 19.49
N ASP A 218 8.45 10.65 18.33
CA ASP A 218 8.33 11.77 17.40
C ASP A 218 7.62 12.97 18.05
N ALA A 219 6.53 12.72 18.80
CA ALA A 219 5.80 13.77 19.52
C ALA A 219 6.61 14.40 20.67
N LYS A 220 7.40 13.63 21.41
CA LYS A 220 8.20 14.13 22.54
C LYS A 220 9.50 14.82 22.11
N LYS A 221 10.14 14.32 21.06
CA LYS A 221 11.45 14.82 20.59
C LYS A 221 11.33 15.82 19.43
N HIS A 222 10.10 16.12 18.98
CA HIS A 222 9.82 16.99 17.84
C HIS A 222 10.69 16.66 16.62
N LEU A 223 10.93 15.36 16.37
CA LEU A 223 11.85 14.92 15.31
C LEU A 223 11.33 15.23 13.91
N GLY A 224 10.03 15.53 13.78
CA GLY A 224 9.44 15.86 12.49
C GLY A 224 9.49 14.68 11.53
N LEU A 225 9.51 13.44 12.03
CA LEU A 225 9.44 12.23 11.20
C LEU A 225 8.13 12.21 10.39
N GLU A 226 7.12 12.91 10.90
CA GLU A 226 5.86 13.14 10.21
C GLU A 226 5.83 14.32 9.21
N LEU A 227 6.82 15.22 9.31
CA LEU A 227 6.92 16.41 8.48
C LEU A 227 7.60 16.08 7.13
N PRO A 228 7.22 16.77 6.05
CA PRO A 228 7.88 16.59 4.77
C PRO A 228 9.34 17.05 4.87
N ASN A 229 10.28 16.14 4.63
CA ASN A 229 11.74 16.38 4.64
C ASN A 229 12.24 17.34 3.54
N ILE A 230 11.32 17.93 2.76
CA ILE A 230 11.60 18.89 1.69
C ILE A 230 10.84 20.16 2.04
N THR A 231 11.54 21.11 2.67
CA THR A 231 11.09 22.49 2.79
C THR A 231 11.21 23.14 1.41
N GLU A 232 10.14 23.82 0.95
CA GLU A 232 10.20 24.55 -0.30
C GLU A 232 11.08 25.78 -0.11
N GLU A 233 12.35 25.66 -0.53
CA GLU A 233 13.17 26.79 -0.99
C GLU A 233 13.03 26.95 -2.53
#